data_AF-N6X5N9-F1
#
_entry.id   AF-N6X5N9-F1
#
_cell.length_a   1.000
_cell.length_b   1.000
_cell.length_c   1.000
_cell.angle_alpha   90.00
_cell.angle_beta   90.00
_cell.angle_gamma   90.00
#
_symmetry.space_group_name_H-M   'P 1'
#
loop_
_entity.id
_entity.type
_entity.pdbx_description
1 polymer ?
#
loop_
_entity_poly.entity_id
_entity_poly.type
_entity_poly.pdbx_seq_one_letter_code
_entity_poly.pdbx_strand_id
1 'polypeptide(L)'
;TTASPDEPSAAPPRPRRNPQPAQRSRPHGRRKPPSTTGTLLRLVLQHPTWAARLPVSLVPDSSPEGLALIAIIDMLSLGEPIPAGGLGALIERFRDTPHAETLSRVAAELVESEFDEAVVETLFEDALRKLHADSVGNEIAALLQRDRESGLDAAGRHRLGELLIEKRNLASSGKVSDL
;
A
#
# COMPACT_ATOMS: atom_id res chain seq x y z
N THR A 1 -86.20 -10.90 5.92
CA THR A 1 -86.08 -9.44 5.99
C THR A 1 -85.74 -9.08 7.42
N THR A 2 -84.67 -8.30 7.64
CA THR A 2 -84.42 -7.40 8.80
C THR A 2 -84.31 -8.06 10.19
N ALA A 3 -83.42 -7.73 11.14
CA ALA A 3 -82.20 -6.96 11.30
C ALA A 3 -81.56 -7.40 12.66
N SER A 4 -80.29 -7.06 12.87
CA SER A 4 -79.48 -7.05 14.12
C SER A 4 -80.17 -6.34 15.32
N PRO A 5 -79.57 -6.14 16.53
CA PRO A 5 -78.18 -6.39 17.01
C PRO A 5 -78.08 -6.93 18.46
N ASP A 6 -76.85 -7.21 18.94
CA ASP A 6 -76.37 -6.78 20.28
C ASP A 6 -74.85 -7.08 20.41
N GLU A 7 -74.05 -6.06 20.76
CA GLU A 7 -72.64 -6.14 21.15
C GLU A 7 -72.57 -6.36 22.68
N PRO A 8 -71.52 -6.96 23.30
CA PRO A 8 -70.43 -6.08 23.74
C PRO A 8 -69.04 -6.73 24.02
N SER A 9 -68.05 -5.84 24.19
CA SER A 9 -67.01 -5.87 25.26
C SER A 9 -65.57 -6.36 24.94
N ALA A 10 -64.71 -5.36 24.69
CA ALA A 10 -63.45 -5.02 25.39
C ALA A 10 -62.29 -6.04 25.58
N ALA A 11 -61.08 -5.62 25.14
CA ALA A 11 -59.74 -5.64 25.80
C ALA A 11 -58.55 -5.97 24.83
N PRO A 12 -57.29 -5.58 25.10
CA PRO A 12 -56.52 -4.62 24.30
C PRO A 12 -55.47 -5.24 23.35
N PRO A 13 -54.95 -4.50 22.34
CA PRO A 13 -53.82 -4.97 21.54
C PRO A 13 -52.50 -4.86 22.32
N ARG A 14 -51.80 -6.00 22.44
CA ARG A 14 -50.42 -6.11 22.95
C ARG A 14 -49.46 -5.34 22.01
N PRO A 15 -48.46 -4.60 22.50
CA PRO A 15 -47.45 -4.00 21.64
C PRO A 15 -46.55 -5.11 21.07
N ARG A 16 -46.71 -5.40 19.77
CA ARG A 16 -45.78 -6.27 19.05
C ARG A 16 -44.47 -5.52 18.84
N ARG A 17 -43.49 -5.92 19.68
CA ARG A 17 -42.03 -5.89 19.50
C ARG A 17 -41.56 -5.22 18.20
N ASN A 18 -41.05 -4.00 18.35
CA ASN A 18 -40.34 -3.29 17.31
C ASN A 18 -39.17 -4.18 16.81
N PRO A 19 -39.05 -4.46 15.51
CA PRO A 19 -37.87 -5.15 14.99
C PRO A 19 -36.66 -4.22 15.16
N GLN A 20 -35.66 -4.70 15.91
CA GLN A 20 -34.36 -4.07 16.06
C GLN A 20 -33.82 -3.75 14.66
N PRO A 21 -33.45 -2.50 14.33
CA PRO A 21 -32.83 -2.22 13.06
C PRO A 21 -31.54 -3.02 12.97
N ALA A 22 -31.47 -3.90 11.97
CA ALA A 22 -30.26 -4.61 11.58
C ALA A 22 -29.10 -3.62 11.56
N GLN A 23 -28.03 -3.96 12.29
CA GLN A 23 -26.82 -3.17 12.32
C GLN A 23 -26.39 -2.93 10.87
N ARG A 24 -26.48 -1.67 10.46
CA ARG A 24 -26.02 -1.22 9.14
C ARG A 24 -24.57 -1.63 9.01
N SER A 25 -24.28 -2.53 8.08
CA SER A 25 -22.95 -2.79 7.58
C SER A 25 -22.29 -1.44 7.34
N ARG A 26 -21.24 -1.13 8.11
CA ARG A 26 -20.53 0.14 7.98
C ARG A 26 -20.03 0.20 6.52
N PRO A 27 -20.31 1.28 5.77
CA PRO A 27 -19.78 1.42 4.43
C PRO A 27 -18.26 1.39 4.55
N HIS A 28 -17.63 0.48 3.80
CA HIS A 28 -16.18 0.37 3.73
C HIS A 28 -15.69 1.73 3.26
N GLY A 29 -15.13 2.50 4.21
CA GLY A 29 -14.62 3.83 3.96
C GLY A 29 -13.68 3.73 2.77
N ARG A 30 -14.02 4.45 1.70
CA ARG A 30 -13.32 4.55 0.41
C ARG A 30 -11.82 4.41 0.64
N ARG A 31 -11.30 3.17 0.51
CA ARG A 31 -9.90 2.87 0.77
C ARG A 31 -9.11 3.74 -0.21
N LYS A 32 -8.17 4.53 0.30
CA LYS A 32 -7.24 5.27 -0.56
C LYS A 32 -6.55 4.23 -1.46
N PRO A 33 -6.38 4.54 -2.76
CA PRO A 33 -5.63 3.64 -3.63
C PRO A 33 -4.26 3.37 -2.99
N PRO A 34 -3.74 2.13 -3.06
CA PRO A 34 -2.46 1.79 -2.46
C PRO A 34 -1.38 2.72 -3.00
N SER A 35 -0.52 3.20 -2.10
CA SER A 35 0.68 3.94 -2.51
C SER A 35 1.58 3.04 -3.35
N THR A 36 2.48 3.62 -4.14
CA THR A 36 3.45 2.85 -4.93
C THR A 36 4.26 1.90 -4.06
N THR A 37 4.68 2.35 -2.88
CA THR A 37 5.34 1.52 -1.85
C THR A 37 4.44 0.39 -1.36
N GLY A 38 3.14 0.66 -1.13
CA GLY A 38 2.17 -0.36 -0.74
C GLY A 38 1.95 -1.42 -1.82
N THR A 39 1.91 -1.01 -3.10
CA THR A 39 1.85 -1.94 -4.24
C THR A 39 3.09 -2.82 -4.30
N LEU A 40 4.29 -2.25 -4.15
CA LEU A 40 5.54 -3.02 -4.12
C LEU A 40 5.61 -3.99 -2.95
N LEU A 41 5.16 -3.58 -1.76
CA LEU A 41 5.09 -4.47 -0.61
C LEU A 41 4.16 -5.66 -0.90
N ARG A 42 2.98 -5.44 -1.50
CA ARG A 42 2.09 -6.54 -1.91
C ARG A 42 2.75 -7.46 -2.93
N LEU A 43 3.44 -6.90 -3.93
CA LEU A 43 4.16 -7.67 -4.95
C LEU A 43 5.26 -8.55 -4.32
N VAL A 44 6.03 -8.01 -3.37
CA VAL A 44 7.05 -8.76 -2.63
C VAL A 44 6.44 -9.80 -1.71
N LEU A 45 5.29 -9.53 -1.10
CA LEU A 45 4.59 -10.53 -0.29
C LEU A 45 4.10 -11.72 -1.14
N GLN A 46 3.68 -11.49 -2.38
CA GLN A 46 3.32 -12.53 -3.35
C GLN A 46 4.57 -13.24 -3.92
N HIS A 47 5.63 -12.49 -4.21
CA HIS A 47 6.90 -12.97 -4.78
C HIS A 47 8.09 -12.53 -3.92
N PRO A 48 8.39 -13.22 -2.79
CA PRO A 48 9.43 -12.76 -1.85
C PRO A 48 10.83 -12.66 -2.45
N THR A 49 11.12 -13.44 -3.50
CA THR A 49 12.41 -13.39 -4.22
C THR A 49 12.64 -12.05 -4.91
N TRP A 50 11.58 -11.29 -5.23
CA TRP A 50 11.71 -10.01 -5.92
C TRP A 50 12.26 -8.90 -5.02
N ALA A 51 12.23 -9.07 -3.69
CA ALA A 51 12.90 -8.12 -2.81
C ALA A 51 14.42 -8.06 -3.07
N ALA A 52 15.04 -9.12 -3.60
CA ALA A 52 16.45 -9.07 -4.03
C ALA A 52 16.69 -8.16 -5.26
N ARG A 53 15.65 -7.85 -6.04
CA ARG A 53 15.70 -6.92 -7.18
C ARG A 53 15.49 -5.46 -6.74
N LEU A 54 15.07 -5.23 -5.49
CA LEU A 54 14.73 -3.90 -4.98
C LEU A 54 15.97 -3.18 -4.41
N PRO A 55 16.37 -2.03 -4.96
CA PRO A 55 17.36 -1.18 -4.31
C PRO A 55 16.75 -0.52 -3.06
N VAL A 56 17.27 -0.85 -1.89
CA VAL A 56 16.78 -0.33 -0.59
C VAL A 56 16.74 1.20 -0.54
N SER A 57 17.66 1.87 -1.25
CA SER A 57 17.74 3.34 -1.32
C SER A 57 16.54 4.00 -1.99
N LEU A 58 15.75 3.26 -2.77
CA LEU A 58 14.52 3.79 -3.39
C LEU A 58 13.29 3.64 -2.48
N VAL A 59 13.37 2.83 -1.43
CA VAL A 59 12.22 2.57 -0.56
C VAL A 59 12.13 3.67 0.49
N PRO A 60 10.99 4.39 0.59
CA PRO A 60 10.84 5.46 1.58
C PRO A 60 10.68 4.89 2.99
N ASP A 61 11.53 5.32 3.92
CA ASP A 61 11.50 4.96 5.35
C ASP A 61 10.43 5.71 6.17
N SER A 62 9.78 6.71 5.58
CA SER A 62 8.75 7.54 6.22
C SER A 62 7.38 6.88 6.37
N SER A 63 7.18 5.69 5.80
CA SER A 63 5.90 4.97 5.81
C SER A 63 6.04 3.58 6.44
N PRO A 64 5.02 3.06 7.15
CA PRO A 64 5.08 1.74 7.74
C PRO A 64 5.22 0.64 6.68
N GLU A 65 4.62 0.80 5.49
CA GLU A 65 4.81 -0.11 4.37
C GLU A 65 6.25 -0.11 3.85
N GLY A 66 6.87 1.06 3.77
CA GLY A 66 8.26 1.17 3.35
C GLY A 66 9.24 0.57 4.36
N LEU A 67 9.02 0.81 5.66
CA LEU A 67 9.80 0.17 6.72
C LEU A 67 9.67 -1.35 6.70
N ALA A 68 8.46 -1.87 6.47
CA ALA A 68 8.24 -3.31 6.32
C ALA A 68 8.95 -3.89 5.09
N LEU A 69 8.95 -3.17 3.96
CA LEU A 69 9.66 -3.57 2.75
C LEU A 69 11.18 -3.58 2.95
N ILE A 70 11.73 -2.55 3.61
CA ILE A 70 13.15 -2.49 3.99
C ILE A 70 13.52 -3.68 4.86
N ALA A 71 12.71 -4.01 5.87
CA ALA A 71 12.98 -5.15 6.75
C ALA A 71 13.00 -6.51 6.01
N ILE A 72 12.17 -6.68 4.98
CA ILE A 72 12.20 -7.87 4.10
C ILE A 72 13.48 -7.88 3.26
N ILE A 73 13.88 -6.75 2.69
CA ILE A 73 15.12 -6.61 1.91
C ILE A 73 16.33 -6.92 2.79
N ASP A 74 16.38 -6.38 4.01
CA ASP A 74 17.46 -6.59 4.97
C ASP A 74 17.57 -8.06 5.36
N MET A 75 16.45 -8.71 5.67
CA MET A 75 16.40 -10.15 5.95
C MET A 75 17.06 -10.96 4.81
N LEU A 76 16.69 -10.71 3.55
CA LEU A 76 17.30 -11.39 2.41
C LEU A 76 18.77 -11.04 2.23
N SER A 77 19.15 -9.79 2.48
CA SER A 77 20.53 -9.32 2.38
C SER A 77 21.44 -9.97 3.42
N LEU A 78 20.89 -10.35 4.58
CA LEU A 78 21.56 -11.13 5.61
C LEU A 78 21.70 -12.63 5.26
N GLY A 79 21.17 -13.05 4.11
CA GLY A 79 21.22 -14.44 3.64
C GLY A 79 20.18 -15.34 4.31
N GLU A 80 19.20 -14.77 5.01
CA GLU A 80 18.13 -15.54 5.62
C GLU A 80 17.25 -16.17 4.52
N PRO A 81 16.94 -17.47 4.63
CA PRO A 81 16.18 -18.16 3.60
C PRO A 81 14.74 -17.64 3.54
N ILE A 82 14.19 -17.57 2.33
CA ILE A 82 12.75 -17.38 2.15
C ILE A 82 12.04 -18.61 2.72
N PRO A 83 11.06 -18.44 3.61
CA PRO A 83 10.35 -19.53 4.24
C PRO A 83 9.60 -20.34 3.19
N ALA A 84 9.71 -21.67 3.28
CA ALA A 84 8.99 -22.56 2.38
C ALA A 84 7.45 -22.46 2.52
N GLY A 85 6.95 -21.95 3.65
CA GLY A 85 5.51 -21.82 3.94
C GLY A 85 4.82 -20.60 3.31
N GLY A 86 5.44 -19.95 2.32
CA GLY A 86 4.85 -18.83 1.58
C GLY A 86 4.52 -17.61 2.46
N LEU A 87 3.46 -16.89 2.10
CA LEU A 87 3.03 -15.64 2.75
C LEU A 87 2.82 -15.78 4.26
N GLY A 88 2.15 -16.85 4.71
CA GLY A 88 1.87 -17.07 6.14
C GLY A 88 3.14 -17.25 6.97
N ALA A 89 4.11 -18.02 6.47
CA ALA A 89 5.39 -18.20 7.14
C ALA A 89 6.29 -16.96 7.06
N LEU A 90 6.14 -16.13 6.02
CA LEU A 90 6.76 -14.80 5.95
C LEU A 90 6.23 -13.89 7.06
N ILE A 91 4.91 -13.78 7.21
CA ILE A 91 4.28 -12.97 8.27
C ILE A 91 4.69 -13.48 9.67
N GLU A 92 4.75 -14.81 9.86
CA GLU A 92 5.12 -15.40 11.14
C GLU A 92 6.49 -14.95 11.62
N ARG A 93 7.47 -14.84 10.72
CA ARG A 93 8.80 -14.36 11.09
C ARG A 93 8.81 -12.92 11.58
N PHE A 94 7.90 -12.09 11.07
CA PHE A 94 7.81 -10.69 11.47
C PHE A 94 6.83 -10.45 12.62
N ARG A 95 6.22 -11.50 13.20
CA ARG A 95 5.18 -11.39 14.23
C ARG A 95 5.63 -10.58 15.46
N ASP A 96 6.87 -10.75 15.90
CA ASP A 96 7.43 -10.07 17.07
C ASP A 96 8.21 -8.79 16.71
N THR A 97 8.01 -8.26 15.50
CA THR A 97 8.66 -7.04 15.02
C THR A 97 7.65 -5.88 14.92
N PRO A 98 8.12 -4.62 14.85
CA PRO A 98 7.26 -3.46 14.61
C PRO A 98 6.45 -3.53 13.29
N HIS A 99 6.83 -4.43 12.37
CA HIS A 99 6.21 -4.55 11.05
C HIS A 99 4.98 -5.49 11.03
N ALA A 100 4.73 -6.25 12.10
CA ALA A 100 3.72 -7.30 12.16
C ALA A 100 2.31 -6.84 11.74
N GLU A 101 1.84 -5.71 12.29
CA GLU A 101 0.52 -5.16 12.02
C GLU A 101 0.38 -4.77 10.54
N THR A 102 1.40 -4.10 10.00
CA THR A 102 1.41 -3.64 8.62
C THR A 102 1.43 -4.81 7.65
N LEU A 103 2.31 -5.79 7.89
CA LEU A 103 2.40 -6.99 7.05
C LEU A 103 1.11 -7.81 7.10
N SER A 104 0.50 -7.97 8.27
CA SER A 104 -0.77 -8.69 8.42
C SER A 104 -1.91 -8.00 7.67
N ARG A 105 -2.01 -6.67 7.77
CA ARG A 105 -3.01 -5.88 7.03
C ARG A 105 -2.83 -6.01 5.53
N VAL A 106 -1.61 -5.82 5.03
CA VAL A 106 -1.31 -5.85 3.60
C VAL A 106 -1.49 -7.27 3.03
N ALA A 107 -1.16 -8.30 3.81
CA ALA A 107 -1.45 -9.68 3.45
C ALA A 107 -2.95 -9.97 3.33
N ALA A 108 -3.77 -9.44 4.25
CA ALA A 108 -5.22 -9.57 4.14
C ALA A 108 -5.77 -8.89 2.88
N GLU A 109 -5.26 -7.70 2.53
CA GLU A 109 -5.60 -7.01 1.28
C GLU A 109 -5.16 -7.80 0.04
N LEU A 110 -4.03 -8.51 0.10
CA LEU A 110 -3.54 -9.36 -0.98
C LEU A 110 -4.42 -10.61 -1.17
N VAL A 111 -4.88 -11.24 -0.09
CA VAL A 111 -5.82 -12.39 -0.17
C VAL A 111 -7.16 -11.97 -0.78
N GLU A 112 -7.61 -10.73 -0.54
CA GLU A 112 -8.81 -10.18 -1.18
C GLU A 112 -8.62 -9.88 -2.67
N SER A 113 -7.38 -9.61 -3.10
CA SER A 113 -7.05 -9.19 -4.47
C SER A 113 -5.60 -9.54 -4.80
N GLU A 114 -5.38 -10.69 -5.40
CA GLU A 114 -4.08 -11.09 -5.93
C GLU A 114 -3.77 -10.35 -7.24
N PHE A 115 -2.48 -10.21 -7.56
CA PHE A 115 -2.08 -9.69 -8.86
C PHE A 115 -2.17 -10.78 -9.93
N ASP A 116 -2.60 -10.40 -11.13
CA ASP A 116 -2.55 -11.27 -12.29
C ASP A 116 -1.09 -11.48 -12.73
N GLU A 117 -0.68 -12.74 -12.80
CA GLU A 117 0.67 -13.16 -13.18
C GLU A 117 1.06 -12.66 -14.59
N ALA A 118 0.07 -12.38 -15.46
CA ALA A 118 0.34 -11.85 -16.79
C ALA A 118 0.86 -10.40 -16.78
N VAL A 119 0.63 -9.63 -15.70
CA VAL A 119 0.98 -8.20 -15.61
C VAL A 119 1.85 -7.86 -14.41
N VAL A 120 2.06 -8.82 -13.51
CA VAL A 120 2.74 -8.61 -12.22
C VAL A 120 4.19 -8.11 -12.39
N GLU A 121 4.91 -8.61 -13.40
CA GLU A 121 6.29 -8.16 -13.68
C GLU A 121 6.31 -6.73 -14.23
N THR A 122 5.42 -6.40 -15.18
CA THR A 122 5.30 -5.02 -15.68
C THR A 122 4.94 -4.06 -14.55
N LEU A 123 3.99 -4.44 -13.68
CA LEU A 123 3.58 -3.62 -12.55
C LEU A 123 4.74 -3.37 -11.57
N PHE A 124 5.58 -4.39 -11.33
CA PHE A 124 6.77 -4.26 -10.50
C PHE A 124 7.77 -3.27 -11.07
N GLU A 125 8.11 -3.42 -12.35
CA GLU A 125 9.06 -2.53 -13.04
C GLU A 125 8.54 -1.09 -13.11
N ASP A 126 7.25 -0.90 -13.36
CA ASP A 126 6.62 0.43 -13.36
C ASP A 126 6.62 1.07 -11.97
N ALA A 127 6.34 0.29 -10.93
CA ALA A 127 6.38 0.77 -9.56
C ALA A 127 7.81 1.16 -9.15
N LEU A 128 8.82 0.39 -9.57
CA LEU A 128 10.24 0.73 -9.37
C LEU A 128 10.64 2.03 -10.08
N ARG A 129 10.27 2.18 -11.36
CA ARG A 129 10.52 3.41 -12.12
C ARG A 129 9.88 4.61 -11.46
N LYS A 130 8.65 4.44 -10.96
CA LYS A 130 7.94 5.51 -10.25
C LYS A 130 8.62 5.88 -8.94
N LEU A 131 9.01 4.91 -8.11
CA LEU A 131 9.79 5.21 -6.89
C LEU A 131 11.10 5.93 -7.20
N HIS A 132 11.78 5.54 -8.28
CA HIS A 132 13.01 6.21 -8.69
C HIS A 132 12.75 7.67 -9.09
N ALA A 133 11.75 7.91 -9.92
CA ALA A 133 11.36 9.27 -10.32
C ALA A 133 10.95 10.14 -9.11
N ASP A 134 10.21 9.56 -8.17
CA ASP A 134 9.80 10.22 -6.93
C ASP A 134 11.02 10.55 -6.04
N SER A 135 11.97 9.62 -5.90
CA SER A 135 13.22 9.83 -5.16
C SER A 135 14.04 10.99 -5.73
N VAL A 136 14.26 10.99 -7.06
CA VAL A 136 14.97 12.09 -7.75
C VAL A 136 14.22 13.41 -7.57
N GLY A 137 12.89 13.40 -7.68
CA GLY A 137 12.06 14.58 -7.47
C GLY A 137 12.17 15.15 -6.05
N ASN A 138 12.15 14.28 -5.04
CA ASN A 138 12.27 14.65 -3.63
C ASN A 138 13.66 15.21 -3.32
N GLU A 139 14.73 14.60 -3.86
CA GLU A 139 16.10 15.07 -3.65
C GLU A 139 16.31 16.47 -4.28
N ILE A 140 15.80 16.69 -5.50
CA ILE A 140 15.80 18.02 -6.13
C ILE A 140 15.06 19.03 -5.25
N ALA A 141 13.86 18.68 -4.75
CA ALA A 141 13.08 19.58 -3.91
C ALA A 141 13.81 19.93 -2.60
N ALA A 142 14.48 18.96 -1.98
CA ALA A 142 15.28 19.17 -0.77
C ALA A 142 16.47 20.09 -1.03
N LEU A 143 17.18 19.92 -2.15
CA LEU A 143 18.31 20.78 -2.53
C LEU A 143 17.85 22.21 -2.84
N LEU A 144 16.74 22.38 -3.56
CA LEU A 144 16.17 23.70 -3.85
C LEU A 144 15.67 24.40 -2.58
N GLN A 145 15.13 23.64 -1.61
CA GLN A 145 14.76 24.21 -0.31
C GLN A 145 16.00 24.69 0.44
N ARG A 146 17.07 23.89 0.48
CA ARG A 146 18.34 24.25 1.11
C ARG A 146 18.99 25.47 0.45
N ASP A 147 18.89 25.59 -0.87
CA ASP A 147 19.38 26.78 -1.59
C ASP A 147 18.68 28.06 -1.14
N ARG A 148 17.36 28.00 -0.93
CA ARG A 148 16.58 29.14 -0.44
C ARG A 148 16.90 29.52 1.00
N GLU A 149 17.20 28.54 1.86
CA GLU A 149 17.43 28.76 3.29
C GLU A 149 18.85 29.23 3.60
N SER A 150 19.85 28.64 2.94
CA SER A 150 21.26 28.83 3.29
C SER A 150 22.20 28.92 2.08
N GLY A 151 21.68 28.76 0.86
CA GLY A 151 22.47 28.59 -0.37
C GLY A 151 23.02 27.16 -0.53
N LEU A 152 23.30 26.78 -1.78
CA LEU A 152 24.00 25.53 -2.12
C LEU A 152 25.51 25.76 -2.31
N ASP A 153 26.31 24.82 -1.80
CA ASP A 153 27.74 24.75 -2.08
C ASP A 153 28.03 24.20 -3.50
N ALA A 154 29.31 24.02 -3.84
CA ALA A 154 29.68 23.50 -5.16
C ALA A 154 29.19 22.07 -5.39
N ALA A 155 29.22 21.22 -4.35
CA ALA A 155 28.78 19.83 -4.42
C ALA A 155 27.26 19.73 -4.62
N GLY A 156 26.48 20.52 -3.87
CA GLY A 156 25.03 20.57 -3.97
C GLY A 156 24.56 21.10 -5.33
N ARG A 157 25.26 22.09 -5.91
CA ARG A 157 24.96 22.57 -7.28
C ARG A 157 25.29 21.52 -8.35
N HIS A 158 26.40 20.81 -8.21
CA HIS A 158 26.75 19.70 -9.09
C HIS A 158 25.69 18.60 -9.04
N ARG A 159 25.34 18.15 -7.82
CA ARG A 159 24.33 17.12 -7.57
C ARG A 159 22.97 17.51 -8.15
N LEU A 160 22.55 18.76 -7.97
CA LEU A 160 21.31 19.27 -8.57
C LEU A 160 21.33 19.18 -10.10
N GLY A 161 22.46 19.52 -10.73
CA GLY A 161 22.64 19.37 -12.18
C GLY A 161 22.53 17.92 -12.66
N GLU A 162 23.15 16.98 -11.94
CA GLU A 162 23.06 15.54 -12.23
C GLU A 162 21.62 15.04 -12.13
N LEU A 163 20.92 15.38 -11.04
CA LEU A 163 19.54 14.97 -10.81
C LEU A 163 18.57 15.53 -11.86
N LEU A 164 18.81 16.74 -12.38
CA LEU A 164 17.99 17.31 -13.46
C LEU A 164 18.16 16.55 -14.77
N ILE A 165 19.38 16.09 -15.10
CA ILE A 165 19.65 15.25 -16.26
C ILE A 165 19.00 13.88 -16.07
N GLU A 166 19.16 13.28 -14.90
CA GLU A 166 18.56 11.99 -14.53
C GLU A 166 17.04 12.02 -14.62
N LYS A 167 16.38 13.04 -14.04
CA LYS A 167 14.93 13.24 -14.14
C LYS A 167 14.45 13.29 -15.58
N ARG A 168 15.19 13.98 -16.46
CA ARG A 168 14.88 14.03 -17.90
C ARG A 168 15.00 12.65 -18.55
N ASN A 169 16.05 11.90 -18.23
CA ASN A 169 16.28 10.57 -18.77
C ASN A 169 15.18 9.59 -18.35
N LEU A 170 14.75 9.63 -17.08
CA LEU A 170 13.63 8.86 -16.56
C LEU A 170 12.32 9.21 -17.30
N ALA A 171 12.06 10.50 -17.51
CA ALA A 171 10.89 10.96 -18.25
C ALA A 171 10.91 10.56 -19.74
N SER A 172 12.08 10.49 -20.38
CA SER A 172 12.18 9.99 -21.76
C SER A 172 12.02 8.48 -21.84
N SER A 173 12.58 7.73 -20.89
CA SER A 173 12.50 6.26 -20.89
C SER A 173 11.06 5.75 -20.68
N GLY A 174 10.26 6.45 -19.86
CA GLY A 174 8.83 6.14 -19.70
C GLY A 174 8.02 6.31 -20.99
N LYS A 175 8.41 7.22 -21.88
CA LYS A 175 7.70 7.45 -23.17
C LYS A 175 7.99 6.37 -24.20
N VAL A 176 9.17 5.73 -24.15
CA VAL A 176 9.54 4.66 -25.10
C VAL A 176 8.82 3.36 -24.76
N SER A 177 8.38 3.18 -23.51
CA SER A 177 7.68 1.97 -23.07
C SER A 177 6.17 1.99 -23.38
N ASP A 178 5.61 3.14 -23.79
CA ASP A 178 4.19 3.37 -24.08
C ASP A 178 3.87 3.38 -25.59
N LEU A 179 4.88 3.13 -26.44
CA LEU A 179 4.83 3.10 -27.91
C LEU A 179 4.98 1.67 -28.45
#